data_AF-A0A9E6BSD8-F1
#
_entry.id   AF-A0A9E6BSD8-F1
#
_cell.length_a   1.000
_cell.length_b   1.000
_cell.length_c   1.000
_cell.angle_alpha   90.00
_cell.angle_beta   90.00
_cell.angle_gamma   90.00
#
_symmetry.space_group_name_H-M   'P 1'
#
loop_
_entity.id
_entity.type
_entity.pdbx_description
1 polymer ?
#
loop_
_entity_poly.entity_id
_entity_poly.type
_entity_poly.pdbx_seq_one_letter_code
_entity_poly.pdbx_strand_id
1 'polypeptide(L)'
;METIFDLLAVFLFSATAGLFFLRQRHETPPITPYALVGFVGVIGNWLGNHGGGVAAVALLVAGAFLTLHLASEPYREPREEKNQ
;
A
#
# COMPACT_ATOMS: atom_id res chain seq x y z
N MET A 1 23.92 -0.61 1.58
CA MET A 1 23.75 -1.66 2.60
C MET A 1 22.27 -1.93 2.63
N GLU A 2 21.83 -3.14 2.26
CA GLU A 2 20.41 -3.52 2.37
C GLU A 2 20.07 -3.61 3.86
N THR A 3 19.22 -2.71 4.34
CA THR A 3 18.76 -2.72 5.73
C THR A 3 17.48 -3.53 5.85
N ILE A 4 17.13 -3.96 7.06
CA ILE A 4 15.85 -4.65 7.28
C ILE A 4 14.63 -3.78 6.88
N PHE A 5 14.81 -2.45 6.86
CA PHE A 5 13.82 -1.48 6.40
C PHE A 5 13.64 -1.50 4.88
N ASP A 6 14.70 -1.73 4.10
CA ASP A 6 14.60 -1.94 2.65
C ASP A 6 13.74 -3.16 2.37
N LEU A 7 14.01 -4.28 3.04
CA LEU A 7 13.23 -5.52 2.86
C LEU A 7 11.76 -5.33 3.22
N LEU A 8 11.46 -4.68 4.35
CA LEU A 8 10.09 -4.40 4.77
C LEU A 8 9.37 -3.45 3.81
N ALA A 9 10.05 -2.41 3.33
CA ALA A 9 9.50 -1.46 2.36
C ALA A 9 9.23 -2.14 1.01
N VAL A 10 10.15 -2.96 0.52
CA VAL A 10 9.99 -3.73 -0.73
C VAL A 10 8.85 -4.74 -0.60
N PHE A 11 8.74 -5.44 0.53
CA PHE A 11 7.65 -6.38 0.77
C PHE A 11 6.30 -5.68 0.80
N LEU A 12 6.20 -4.57 1.54
CA LEU A 12 4.98 -3.77 1.61
C LEU A 12 4.59 -3.22 0.22
N PHE A 13 5.56 -2.67 -0.51
CA PHE A 13 5.34 -2.14 -1.85
C PHE A 13 4.86 -3.24 -2.81
N SER A 14 5.49 -4.42 -2.77
CA SER A 14 5.12 -5.56 -3.60
C SER A 14 3.72 -6.09 -3.26
N ALA A 15 3.36 -6.14 -1.97
CA ALA A 15 2.02 -6.52 -1.52
C ALA A 15 0.95 -5.54 -2.01
N THR A 16 1.17 -4.23 -1.85
CA THR A 16 0.25 -3.20 -2.35
C THR A 16 0.13 -3.24 -3.87
N ALA A 17 1.24 -3.36 -4.59
CA ALA A 17 1.25 -3.45 -6.05
C ALA A 17 0.51 -4.72 -6.53
N GLY A 18 0.77 -5.87 -5.91
CA GLY A 18 0.08 -7.12 -6.20
C GLY A 18 -1.43 -7.00 -5.99
N LEU A 19 -1.86 -6.34 -4.91
CA LEU A 19 -3.27 -6.11 -4.64
C LEU A 19 -3.92 -5.18 -5.67
N PHE A 20 -3.22 -4.12 -6.06
CA PHE A 20 -3.67 -3.21 -7.12
C PHE A 20 -3.86 -3.96 -8.44
N PHE A 21 -2.87 -4.75 -8.89
CA PHE A 21 -2.96 -5.54 -10.12
C PHE A 21 -4.07 -6.60 -10.07
N LEU A 22 -4.24 -7.25 -8.92
CA LEU A 22 -5.32 -8.21 -8.72
C LEU A 22 -6.68 -7.52 -8.87
N ARG A 23 -6.86 -6.37 -8.21
CA ARG A 23 -8.12 -5.62 -8.25
C ARG A 23 -8.36 -4.96 -9.60
N GLN A 24 -7.30 -4.52 -10.29
CA GLN A 24 -7.36 -3.96 -11.64
C GLN A 24 -7.91 -4.95 -12.69
N ARG A 25 -7.77 -6.26 -12.45
CA ARG A 25 -8.35 -7.29 -13.34
C ARG A 25 -9.86 -7.43 -13.18
N HIS A 26 -10.40 -7.05 -12.02
CA HIS A 26 -11.82 -7.18 -11.71
C HIS A 26 -12.57 -5.84 -11.84
N GLU A 27 -11.93 -4.72 -11.52
CA GLU A 27 -12.48 -3.36 -11.53
C GLU A 27 -11.43 -2.33 -11.96
N THR A 28 -11.83 -1.07 -12.14
CA THR A 28 -10.92 0.08 -12.18
C THR A 28 -10.80 0.69 -10.76
N PRO A 29 -9.93 0.15 -9.88
CA PRO A 29 -9.77 0.69 -8.53
C PRO A 29 -9.12 2.08 -8.57
N PRO A 30 -9.46 2.98 -7.62
CA PRO A 30 -8.78 4.27 -7.50
C PRO A 30 -7.30 4.06 -7.15
N ILE A 31 -6.39 4.70 -7.88
CA ILE A 31 -4.93 4.56 -7.70
C ILE A 31 -4.45 5.22 -6.39
N THR A 32 -5.14 6.27 -5.95
CA THR A 32 -4.78 7.11 -4.79
C THR A 32 -4.39 6.32 -3.52
N PRO A 33 -5.21 5.38 -3.01
CA PRO A 33 -4.87 4.65 -1.79
C PRO A 33 -3.62 3.75 -1.94
N TYR A 34 -3.40 3.14 -3.10
CA TYR A 34 -2.23 2.30 -3.37
C TYR A 34 -0.95 3.13 -3.49
N ALA A 35 -1.03 4.28 -4.15
CA ALA A 35 0.08 5.23 -4.22
C ALA A 35 0.49 5.71 -2.82
N LEU A 36 -0.49 5.95 -1.93
CA LEU A 36 -0.23 6.39 -0.56
C LEU A 36 0.56 5.34 0.24
N VAL A 37 0.24 4.06 0.12
CA VAL A 37 1.06 3.00 0.77
C VAL A 37 2.46 2.95 0.15
N GLY A 38 2.58 3.11 -1.16
CA GLY A 38 3.90 3.21 -1.82
C GLY A 38 4.76 4.34 -1.23
N PHE A 39 4.16 5.52 -1.03
CA PHE A 39 4.81 6.65 -0.36
C PHE A 39 5.22 6.34 1.08
N VAL A 40 4.36 5.64 1.84
CA VAL A 40 4.68 5.19 3.20
C VAL A 40 5.91 4.29 3.21
N GLY A 41 6.05 3.38 2.24
CA GLY A 41 7.24 2.52 2.10
C GLY A 41 8.52 3.33 1.87
N VAL A 42 8.50 4.29 0.96
CA VAL A 42 9.65 5.17 0.65
C VAL A 42 10.05 6.01 1.86
N ILE A 43 9.07 6.66 2.51
CA ILE A 43 9.31 7.50 3.69
C ILE A 43 9.79 6.66 4.88
N GLY A 44 9.20 5.47 5.08
CA GLY A 44 9.58 4.55 6.13
C GLY A 44 11.02 4.08 5.98
N ASN A 45 11.43 3.73 4.76
CA ASN A 45 12.82 3.35 4.48
C ASN A 45 13.79 4.52 4.72
N TRP A 46 13.47 5.71 4.19
CA TRP A 46 14.29 6.91 4.40
C TRP A 46 14.47 7.22 5.89
N LEU A 47 13.39 7.14 6.67
CA LEU A 47 13.39 7.38 8.11
C LEU A 47 14.17 6.32 8.88
N GLY A 48 14.07 5.05 8.49
CA GLY A 48 14.81 3.94 9.08
C GLY A 48 16.31 4.10 8.89
N ASN A 49 16.74 4.54 7.71
CA ASN A 49 18.15 4.74 7.38
C ASN A 49 18.76 6.00 8.05
N HIS A 50 17.95 6.99 8.45
CA HIS A 50 18.39 8.20 9.17
C HIS A 50 18.35 8.06 10.70
N GLY A 51 18.20 6.83 11.23
CA GLY A 51 18.21 6.56 12.67
C GLY A 51 16.83 6.62 13.34
N GLY A 52 15.76 6.90 12.58
CA GLY A 52 14.37 6.91 13.05
C GLY A 52 13.73 5.51 13.08
N GLY A 53 14.48 4.47 13.46
CA GLY A 53 14.06 3.07 13.30
C GLY A 53 12.69 2.74 13.89
N VAL A 54 12.37 3.20 15.09
CA VAL A 54 11.06 2.95 15.73
C VAL A 54 9.92 3.61 14.96
N ALA A 55 10.11 4.85 14.52
CA ALA A 55 9.12 5.58 13.73
C ALA A 55 8.94 4.95 12.33
N ALA A 56 10.03 4.45 11.72
CA ALA A 56 9.99 3.73 10.46
C ALA A 56 9.19 2.43 10.57
N VAL A 57 9.41 1.63 11.62
CA VAL A 57 8.61 0.42 11.86
C VAL A 57 7.13 0.78 12.06
N ALA A 58 6.82 1.76 12.89
CA ALA A 58 5.44 2.18 13.14
C ALA A 58 4.74 2.63 11.84
N LEU A 59 5.44 3.36 10.98
CA LEU A 59 4.91 3.82 9.69
C LEU A 59 4.68 2.65 8.73
N LEU A 60 5.63 1.73 8.63
CA LEU A 60 5.50 0.53 7.78
C LEU A 60 4.36 -0.39 8.26
N VAL A 61 4.20 -0.53 9.58
CA VAL A 61 3.07 -1.27 10.17
C VAL A 61 1.74 -0.58 9.84
N ALA A 62 1.65 0.75 9.97
CA ALA A 62 0.45 1.50 9.59
C ALA A 62 0.12 1.33 8.09
N GLY A 63 1.13 1.35 7.23
CA GLY A 63 0.97 1.07 5.79
C GLY A 63 0.50 -0.36 5.50
N ALA A 64 0.97 -1.34 6.26
CA ALA A 64 0.51 -2.73 6.16
C ALA A 64 -0.97 -2.87 6.55
N PHE A 65 -1.41 -2.22 7.64
CA PHE A 65 -2.82 -2.18 8.02
C PHE A 65 -3.70 -1.48 6.97
N LEU A 66 -3.23 -0.40 6.38
CA LEU A 66 -3.93 0.27 5.29
C LEU A 66 -4.04 -0.63 4.04
N THR A 67 -2.99 -1.38 3.72
CA THR A 67 -3.02 -2.37 2.63
C THR A 67 -4.02 -3.47 2.92
N LEU A 68 -4.04 -3.99 4.15
CA LEU A 68 -5.00 -5.02 4.57
C LEU A 68 -6.44 -4.48 4.56
N HIS A 69 -6.64 -3.22 4.93
CA HIS A 69 -7.93 -2.56 4.84
C HIS A 69 -8.41 -2.49 3.37
N LEU A 70 -7.55 -2.05 2.45
CA LEU A 70 -7.85 -2.04 1.01
C LEU A 70 -8.09 -3.45 0.44
N ALA A 71 -7.41 -4.47 0.98
CA ALA A 71 -7.64 -5.87 0.65
C ALA A 71 -9.02 -6.36 1.10
N SER A 72 -9.48 -5.88 2.25
CA SER A 72 -10.76 -6.29 2.85
C SER A 72 -11.97 -5.58 2.27
N GLU A 73 -11.76 -4.47 1.56
CA GLU A 73 -12.86 -3.74 0.96
C GLU A 73 -13.57 -4.60 -0.10
N PRO A 74 -14.92 -4.64 -0.08
CA PRO A 74 -15.66 -5.33 -1.12
C PRO A 74 -15.38 -4.70 -2.49
N TYR A 75 -15.44 -5.55 -3.50
CA TYR A 75 -15.50 -5.16 -4.91
C TYR A 75 -16.66 -4.17 -5.10
N ARG A 76 -16.38 -3.00 -5.67
CA ARG A 76 -17.42 -2.03 -6.01
C ARG A 76 -18.23 -2.61 -7.16
N GLU A 77 -19.48 -2.96 -6.88
CA GLU A 77 -20.45 -3.31 -7.92
C GLU A 77 -20.37 -2.27 -9.06
N PRO A 78 -20.35 -2.72 -10.33
CA PRO A 78 -20.34 -1.81 -11.46
C PRO A 78 -21.50 -0.84 -11.24
N ARG A 79 -21.18 0.46 -11.24
CA ARG A 79 -22.20 1.50 -11.19
C ARG A 79 -23.14 1.19 -12.34
N GLU A 80 -24.32 0.64 -12.06
CA GLU A 80 -25.39 0.62 -13.03
C GLU A 80 -25.52 2.08 -13.47
N GLU A 81 -25.23 2.35 -14.74
CA GLU A 81 -25.52 3.63 -15.38
C GLU A 81 -27.03 3.78 -15.32
N LYS A 82 -27.51 4.24 -14.17
CA LYS A 82 -28.85 4.73 -13.99
C LYS A 82 -28.85 6.11 -14.63
N ASN A 83 -29.11 6.17 -15.92
CA ASN A 83 -29.69 7.30 -16.66
C ASN A 83 -30.05 6.78 -18.07
N GLN A 84 -31.34 6.50 -18.33
CA GLN A 84 -32.40 7.47 -18.65
C GLN A 84 -32.22 8.08 -20.04
#